data_AF-A0A8B6HAA5-F1
#
_entry.id   AF-A0A8B6HAA5-F1
#
_cell.length_a   1.000
_cell.length_b   1.000
_cell.length_c   1.000
_cell.angle_alpha   90.00
_cell.angle_beta   90.00
_cell.angle_gamma   90.00
#
_symmetry.space_group_name_H-M   'P 1'
#
loop_
_entity.id
_entity.type
_entity.pdbx_description
1 polymer ?
#
loop_
_entity_poly.entity_id
_entity_poly.type
_entity_poly.pdbx_seq_one_letter_code
_entity_poly.pdbx_strand_id
1 'polypeptide(L)'
;MVLQDVTRATIKYKRYGGRYGGIDPGTGIEDDMHENISVSNSGDNVPVSVKYDMGWQKRGSGRKYNSKSGVGSMIGHLTGKLIDLDLRSTDCRICSYWEGKGKEQPKHNCTRNWYGTSKAMEPDVGLSLVQNIEEKGCTVANVIMDDDTTTIARIRSQIDHEVDKWSDMGHTRVQLGNKLYKIKEKYKKDFTADDIAHLQKCFMYAIQSHKNDPKSIAENISAIIPHSFNCHNQCNESWCKYLQNPDKYRPTIKLNNPNLKVELESVFMKYVEEKNVNKLAPCGSTKDNESFNNMVAHKAPKNKHFCASESLESRVMCAAAQKNLNFDYITQINEECGLSPGKHTTKTSKKLTRKRKLQNTLKGTTEFKRKKILKLNVQRQKQVVGEVREGVTYQTAVDILPTSAADITMISAPITIPILNSINVDDGAYARVFFDLETSSLAMDCDILQISAIYNDNLFNQYVTPTKSINKYASEVTGLTVSHNFLCYNGHRVDSCLPQQALQNFIFWLHNIPSHKLILFGHNCRRFDMPRLVNTLQQYHLAASFSEKVSGFTDTLPLFRAKFPDLKSHKQEQLAHTILKSTYMCP
;
A
#
# COMPACT_ATOMS: atom_id res chain seq x y z
N MET A 1 -28.68 -16.56 -24.63
CA MET A 1 -28.74 -18.02 -24.40
C MET A 1 -27.57 -18.79 -25.06
N VAL A 2 -26.42 -18.15 -25.32
CA VAL A 2 -25.20 -18.77 -25.92
C VAL A 2 -23.93 -18.32 -25.15
N LEU A 3 -24.06 -18.07 -23.84
CA LEU A 3 -22.95 -17.70 -22.94
C LEU A 3 -22.99 -18.49 -21.62
N GLN A 4 -23.88 -19.48 -21.54
CA GLN A 4 -24.01 -20.42 -20.41
C GLN A 4 -23.30 -21.77 -20.67
N ASP A 5 -22.85 -22.04 -21.90
CA ASP A 5 -22.40 -23.38 -22.29
C ASP A 5 -20.88 -23.63 -22.17
N VAL A 6 -20.04 -22.59 -22.22
CA VAL A 6 -18.56 -22.78 -22.25
C VAL A 6 -17.97 -23.10 -20.87
N THR A 7 -18.66 -22.76 -19.77
CA THR A 7 -18.17 -23.04 -18.40
C THR A 7 -18.78 -24.32 -17.79
N ARG A 8 -19.78 -24.95 -18.44
CA ARG A 8 -20.48 -26.14 -17.94
C ARG A 8 -19.94 -27.46 -18.49
N ALA A 9 -19.04 -27.44 -19.48
CA ALA A 9 -18.60 -28.64 -20.20
C ALA A 9 -17.75 -29.66 -19.40
N THR A 10 -17.39 -29.39 -18.14
CA THR A 10 -16.68 -30.40 -17.32
C THR A 10 -17.62 -31.29 -16.49
N ILE A 11 -18.95 -31.06 -16.48
CA ILE A 11 -19.85 -31.85 -15.61
C ILE A 11 -21.18 -32.16 -16.32
N LYS A 12 -21.34 -33.44 -16.71
CA LYS A 12 -22.50 -34.06 -17.42
C LYS A 12 -23.81 -33.88 -16.61
N TYR A 13 -25.06 -33.90 -17.13
CA TYR A 13 -25.71 -34.86 -18.04
C TYR A 13 -27.07 -34.33 -18.60
N LYS A 14 -27.57 -35.03 -19.62
CA LYS A 14 -28.82 -34.95 -20.44
C LYS A 14 -30.15 -34.57 -19.75
N ARG A 15 -30.97 -33.77 -20.46
CA ARG A 15 -32.45 -33.85 -20.76
C ARG A 15 -32.90 -32.46 -21.24
N TYR A 16 -33.24 -32.17 -22.50
CA TYR A 16 -34.39 -32.64 -23.30
C TYR A 16 -34.12 -32.45 -24.80
N GLY A 17 -34.81 -33.21 -25.66
CA GLY A 17 -34.40 -33.55 -27.03
C GLY A 17 -34.75 -32.57 -28.15
N GLY A 18 -34.19 -32.86 -29.33
CA GLY A 18 -34.49 -32.21 -30.61
C GLY A 18 -33.58 -32.77 -31.73
N ARG A 19 -34.18 -33.51 -32.66
CA ARG A 19 -33.59 -34.25 -33.81
C ARG A 19 -32.61 -33.41 -34.66
N TYR A 20 -31.54 -34.02 -35.19
CA TYR A 20 -31.29 -34.27 -36.63
C TYR A 20 -29.89 -34.86 -36.89
N GLY A 21 -29.86 -35.96 -37.68
CA GLY A 21 -28.87 -36.28 -38.73
C GLY A 21 -27.39 -36.48 -38.37
N GLY A 22 -26.89 -37.72 -38.55
CA GLY A 22 -25.47 -38.06 -38.43
C GLY A 22 -24.61 -37.70 -39.64
N ILE A 23 -23.29 -37.92 -39.51
CA ILE A 23 -22.32 -38.54 -40.43
C ILE A 23 -20.95 -38.52 -39.71
N ASP A 24 -20.19 -39.61 -39.84
CA ASP A 24 -18.82 -39.86 -39.34
C ASP A 24 -17.98 -40.43 -40.51
N PRO A 25 -16.66 -40.64 -40.43
CA PRO A 25 -15.53 -39.71 -40.23
C PRO A 25 -14.54 -39.73 -41.42
N GLY A 26 -13.53 -38.85 -41.42
CA GLY A 26 -12.35 -39.02 -42.28
C GLY A 26 -11.19 -38.05 -42.06
N THR A 27 -10.08 -38.59 -41.49
CA THR A 27 -8.68 -38.12 -41.54
C THR A 27 -8.35 -36.80 -40.81
N GLY A 28 -7.35 -36.65 -39.94
CA GLY A 28 -6.14 -37.42 -39.67
C GLY A 28 -4.94 -36.46 -39.67
N ILE A 29 -4.36 -36.23 -38.48
CA ILE A 29 -2.93 -35.99 -38.13
C ILE A 29 -2.86 -35.12 -36.87
N GLU A 30 -2.59 -35.83 -35.78
CA GLU A 30 -2.26 -35.40 -34.43
C GLU A 30 -0.80 -34.93 -34.36
N ASP A 31 -0.53 -33.96 -33.49
CA ASP A 31 0.59 -33.98 -32.53
C ASP A 31 0.69 -32.62 -31.82
N ASP A 32 0.17 -32.55 -30.58
CA ASP A 32 0.83 -31.87 -29.45
C ASP A 32 -0.05 -31.90 -28.17
N MET A 33 0.39 -32.72 -27.21
CA MET A 33 0.14 -32.65 -25.76
C MET A 33 -1.29 -32.30 -25.28
N HIS A 34 -2.21 -33.25 -25.47
CA HIS A 34 -3.35 -33.40 -24.57
C HIS A 34 -3.01 -34.42 -23.48
N GLU A 35 -2.56 -33.94 -22.33
CA GLU A 35 -2.72 -34.69 -21.08
C GLU A 35 -4.21 -34.72 -20.76
N ASN A 36 -4.91 -35.65 -21.41
CA ASN A 36 -6.25 -36.03 -21.04
C ASN A 36 -6.17 -36.64 -19.65
N ILE A 37 -6.71 -35.94 -18.66
CA ILE A 37 -7.08 -36.55 -17.39
C ILE A 37 -8.12 -37.63 -17.74
N SER A 38 -7.66 -38.86 -17.91
CA SER A 38 -8.50 -40.03 -17.79
C SER A 38 -9.01 -40.04 -16.35
N VAL A 39 -10.17 -39.44 -16.11
CA VAL A 39 -10.94 -39.70 -14.89
C VAL A 39 -11.30 -41.18 -14.98
N SER A 40 -10.57 -42.01 -14.25
CA SER A 40 -11.00 -43.36 -13.96
C SER A 40 -12.41 -43.27 -13.38
N ASN A 41 -13.36 -43.96 -14.01
CA ASN A 41 -14.68 -44.25 -13.42
C ASN A 41 -14.49 -45.22 -12.22
N SER A 42 -13.75 -44.79 -11.20
CA SER A 42 -13.83 -45.35 -9.86
C SER A 42 -14.88 -44.52 -9.13
N GLY A 43 -15.93 -45.15 -8.62
CA GLY A 43 -17.03 -44.52 -7.88
C GLY A 43 -16.63 -43.94 -6.52
N ASP A 44 -15.40 -43.42 -6.41
CA ASP A 44 -14.85 -42.83 -5.20
C ASP A 44 -15.05 -41.31 -5.24
N ASN A 45 -15.72 -40.79 -4.22
CA ASN A 45 -15.98 -39.37 -4.03
C ASN A 45 -14.63 -38.65 -3.83
N VAL A 46 -14.18 -37.86 -4.83
CA VAL A 46 -12.84 -37.25 -4.77
C VAL A 46 -12.87 -36.04 -3.84
N PRO A 47 -12.08 -36.03 -2.74
CA PRO A 47 -12.02 -34.89 -1.84
C PRO A 47 -11.28 -33.72 -2.50
N VAL A 48 -11.91 -32.56 -2.57
CA VAL A 48 -11.34 -31.33 -3.14
C VAL A 48 -11.11 -30.27 -2.06
N SER A 49 -9.97 -29.58 -2.17
CA SER A 49 -9.67 -28.40 -1.36
C SER A 49 -9.89 -27.14 -2.19
N VAL A 50 -10.69 -26.21 -1.69
CA VAL A 50 -11.15 -25.03 -2.44
C VAL A 50 -10.81 -23.74 -1.71
N LYS A 51 -10.72 -22.64 -2.46
CA LYS A 51 -10.54 -21.28 -1.98
C LYS A 51 -11.79 -20.48 -2.28
N TYR A 52 -12.32 -19.78 -1.28
CA TYR A 52 -13.56 -19.03 -1.39
C TYR A 52 -13.35 -17.57 -0.96
N ASP A 53 -13.91 -16.65 -1.74
CA ASP A 53 -14.00 -15.21 -1.43
C ASP A 53 -15.11 -14.58 -2.29
N MET A 54 -15.70 -13.48 -1.79
CA MET A 54 -16.80 -12.76 -2.42
C MET A 54 -16.43 -11.35 -2.88
N GLY A 55 -16.67 -11.07 -4.16
CA GLY A 55 -16.48 -9.77 -4.79
C GLY A 55 -17.76 -8.93 -4.83
N TRP A 56 -17.71 -7.72 -4.27
CA TRP A 56 -18.84 -6.77 -4.27
C TRP A 56 -18.79 -5.78 -5.43
N GLN A 57 -19.93 -5.52 -6.10
CA GLN A 57 -20.02 -4.53 -7.19
C GLN A 57 -20.02 -3.08 -6.70
N LYS A 58 -20.40 -2.83 -5.44
CA LYS A 58 -20.25 -1.50 -4.83
C LYS A 58 -18.81 -1.29 -4.36
N ARG A 59 -18.25 -0.09 -4.55
CA ARG A 59 -16.98 0.28 -3.88
C ARG A 59 -17.20 0.33 -2.37
N GLY A 60 -16.48 -0.51 -1.63
CA GLY A 60 -16.54 -0.52 -0.17
C GLY A 60 -15.90 0.73 0.41
N SER A 61 -16.61 1.41 1.32
CA SER A 61 -16.05 2.46 2.19
C SER A 61 -15.66 1.93 3.58
N GLY A 62 -15.69 0.60 3.77
CA GLY A 62 -15.49 -0.07 5.06
C GLY A 62 -16.63 0.12 6.08
N ARG A 63 -17.63 0.95 5.79
CA ARG A 63 -18.71 1.33 6.72
C ARG A 63 -20.13 1.05 6.21
N LYS A 64 -20.30 0.73 4.92
CA LYS A 64 -21.61 0.53 4.29
C LYS A 64 -21.68 -0.85 3.63
N TYR A 65 -22.49 -1.74 4.21
CA TYR A 65 -22.72 -3.12 3.75
C TYR A 65 -24.05 -3.24 2.99
N ASN A 66 -24.18 -2.49 1.89
CA ASN A 66 -25.41 -2.40 1.09
C ASN A 66 -25.14 -2.50 -0.42
N SER A 67 -24.32 -3.49 -0.81
CA SER A 67 -24.13 -3.82 -2.21
C SER A 67 -25.39 -4.46 -2.78
N LYS A 68 -25.82 -4.00 -3.95
CA LYS A 68 -26.98 -4.58 -4.66
C LYS A 68 -26.68 -5.96 -5.26
N SER A 69 -25.41 -6.29 -5.42
CA SER A 69 -24.98 -7.61 -5.87
C SER A 69 -23.61 -7.99 -5.34
N GLY A 70 -23.35 -9.29 -5.31
CA GLY A 70 -22.06 -9.88 -4.99
C GLY A 70 -21.83 -11.18 -5.77
N VAL A 71 -20.58 -11.44 -6.09
CA VAL A 71 -20.13 -12.63 -6.84
C VAL A 71 -19.23 -13.44 -5.92
N GLY A 72 -19.61 -14.68 -5.60
CA GLY A 72 -18.72 -15.61 -4.94
C GLY A 72 -18.01 -16.51 -5.94
N SER A 73 -16.78 -16.90 -5.62
CA SER A 73 -15.97 -17.76 -6.48
C SER A 73 -15.31 -18.87 -5.68
N MET A 74 -15.39 -20.11 -6.17
CA MET A 74 -14.63 -21.23 -5.65
C MET A 74 -13.52 -21.63 -6.61
N ILE A 75 -12.29 -21.60 -6.13
CA ILE A 75 -11.08 -21.89 -6.91
C ILE A 75 -10.39 -23.11 -6.31
N GLY A 76 -9.99 -24.08 -7.13
CA GLY A 76 -9.25 -25.25 -6.68
C GLY A 76 -7.90 -24.86 -6.06
N HIS A 77 -7.60 -25.37 -4.86
CA HIS A 77 -6.39 -25.01 -4.13
C HIS A 77 -5.11 -25.35 -4.91
N LEU A 78 -5.08 -26.56 -5.49
CA LEU A 78 -3.94 -27.09 -6.23
C LEU A 78 -3.86 -26.54 -7.66
N THR A 79 -4.98 -26.50 -8.37
CA THR A 79 -5.01 -26.15 -9.81
C THR A 79 -5.01 -24.64 -10.05
N GLY A 80 -5.48 -23.85 -9.09
CA GLY A 80 -5.71 -22.42 -9.26
C GLY A 80 -6.77 -22.08 -10.32
N LYS A 81 -7.56 -23.08 -10.75
CA LYS A 81 -8.67 -22.93 -11.70
C LYS A 81 -9.96 -22.66 -10.94
N LEU A 82 -10.83 -21.85 -11.55
CA LEU A 82 -12.18 -21.63 -11.05
C LEU A 82 -12.98 -22.92 -11.26
N ILE A 83 -13.53 -23.46 -10.17
CA ILE A 83 -14.36 -24.68 -10.17
C ILE A 83 -15.81 -24.28 -10.36
N ASP A 84 -16.28 -23.32 -9.57
CA ASP A 84 -17.64 -22.83 -9.65
C ASP A 84 -17.73 -21.36 -9.20
N LEU A 85 -18.79 -20.69 -9.61
CA LEU A 85 -19.09 -19.30 -9.24
C LEU A 85 -20.60 -19.10 -9.14
N ASP A 86 -21.00 -18.16 -8.30
CA ASP A 86 -22.41 -17.84 -8.14
C ASP A 86 -22.61 -16.35 -7.82
N LEU A 87 -23.76 -15.81 -8.23
CA LEU A 87 -24.10 -14.40 -8.20
C LEU A 87 -25.40 -14.21 -7.43
N ARG A 88 -25.40 -13.25 -6.51
CA ARG A 88 -26.62 -12.73 -5.88
C ARG A 88 -26.85 -11.29 -6.29
N SER A 89 -28.09 -10.94 -6.60
CA SER A 89 -28.51 -9.57 -6.92
C SER A 89 -29.91 -9.28 -6.36
N THR A 90 -30.06 -8.11 -5.74
CA THR A 90 -31.34 -7.56 -5.27
C THR A 90 -32.04 -6.71 -6.32
N ASP A 91 -31.43 -6.51 -7.50
CA ASP A 91 -31.87 -5.53 -8.48
C ASP A 91 -32.17 -6.18 -9.84
N CYS A 92 -33.25 -5.72 -10.48
CA CYS A 92 -33.64 -6.10 -11.82
C CYS A 92 -34.34 -4.91 -12.47
N ARG A 93 -33.83 -4.46 -13.62
CA ARG A 93 -34.32 -3.25 -14.31
C ARG A 93 -35.76 -3.41 -14.78
N ILE A 94 -36.12 -4.61 -15.23
CA ILE A 94 -37.49 -4.92 -15.69
C ILE A 94 -38.43 -4.85 -14.49
N CYS A 95 -38.14 -5.57 -13.39
CA CYS A 95 -38.95 -5.49 -12.16
C CYS A 95 -39.09 -4.05 -11.66
N SER A 96 -37.98 -3.33 -11.49
CA SER A 96 -38.01 -1.96 -10.97
C SER A 96 -38.79 -0.99 -11.85
N TYR A 97 -38.80 -1.20 -13.18
CA TYR A 97 -39.60 -0.39 -14.09
C TYR A 97 -41.11 -0.61 -13.89
N TRP A 98 -41.55 -1.86 -13.82
CA TRP A 98 -42.97 -2.21 -13.69
C TRP A 98 -43.52 -1.95 -12.27
N GLU A 99 -42.72 -2.20 -11.23
CA GLU A 99 -43.00 -1.80 -9.85
C GLU A 99 -43.24 -0.29 -9.75
N GLY A 100 -42.40 0.52 -10.38
CA GLY A 100 -42.57 1.98 -10.43
C GLY A 100 -43.80 2.45 -11.19
N LYS A 101 -44.45 1.57 -11.97
CA LYS A 101 -45.72 1.84 -12.67
C LYS A 101 -46.93 1.23 -11.94
N GLY A 102 -46.73 0.53 -10.83
CA GLY A 102 -47.80 -0.17 -10.12
C GLY A 102 -48.47 -1.27 -10.96
N LYS A 103 -47.74 -1.85 -11.92
CA LYS A 103 -48.25 -2.88 -12.83
C LYS A 103 -47.46 -4.18 -12.67
N GLU A 104 -48.11 -5.30 -12.96
CA GLU A 104 -47.45 -6.59 -12.99
C GLU A 104 -46.41 -6.65 -14.12
N GLN A 105 -45.23 -7.18 -13.83
CA GLN A 105 -44.17 -7.33 -14.82
C GLN A 105 -44.45 -8.49 -15.80
N PRO A 106 -44.01 -8.39 -17.07
CA PRO A 106 -44.03 -9.52 -17.98
C PRO A 106 -43.03 -10.61 -17.55
N LYS A 107 -43.26 -11.85 -18.00
CA LYS A 107 -42.31 -12.94 -17.86
C LYS A 107 -40.99 -12.57 -18.53
N HIS A 108 -39.91 -12.59 -17.77
CA HIS A 108 -38.56 -12.25 -18.24
C HIS A 108 -37.51 -13.03 -17.44
N ASN A 109 -36.26 -13.02 -17.90
CA ASN A 109 -35.15 -13.57 -17.12
C ASN A 109 -34.77 -12.57 -16.01
N CYS A 110 -35.36 -12.77 -14.83
CA CYS A 110 -35.20 -11.86 -13.71
C CYS A 110 -33.82 -12.01 -13.08
N THR A 111 -33.06 -10.91 -13.01
CA THR A 111 -31.76 -10.92 -12.32
C THR A 111 -31.88 -10.76 -10.81
N ARG A 112 -33.07 -10.45 -10.29
CA ARG A 112 -33.31 -10.32 -8.85
C ARG A 112 -33.53 -11.72 -8.28
N ASN A 113 -32.50 -12.29 -7.68
CA ASN A 113 -32.50 -13.63 -7.06
C ASN A 113 -32.17 -13.59 -5.56
N TRP A 114 -32.08 -12.40 -4.97
CA TRP A 114 -31.80 -12.22 -3.54
C TRP A 114 -32.72 -11.16 -2.92
N TYR A 115 -33.27 -11.50 -1.75
CA TYR A 115 -34.22 -10.65 -1.01
C TYR A 115 -33.73 -10.28 0.40
N GLY A 116 -32.61 -10.87 0.85
CA GLY A 116 -32.02 -10.58 2.15
C GLY A 116 -31.05 -9.39 2.15
N THR A 117 -30.33 -9.23 3.25
CA THR A 117 -29.28 -8.20 3.35
C THR A 117 -28.04 -8.57 2.52
N SER A 118 -27.23 -7.58 2.14
CA SER A 118 -25.97 -7.86 1.42
C SER A 118 -25.03 -8.78 2.19
N LYS A 119 -24.98 -8.66 3.53
CA LYS A 119 -24.10 -9.49 4.38
C LYS A 119 -24.44 -10.99 4.30
N ALA A 120 -25.72 -11.31 4.11
CA ALA A 120 -26.15 -12.70 4.04
C ALA A 120 -25.97 -13.33 2.64
N MET A 121 -25.59 -12.54 1.61
CA MET A 121 -25.27 -13.08 0.28
C MET A 121 -24.01 -13.98 0.31
N GLU A 122 -23.00 -13.62 1.08
CA GLU A 122 -21.74 -14.37 1.16
C GLU A 122 -21.94 -15.79 1.70
N PRO A 123 -22.51 -15.99 2.90
CA PRO A 123 -22.74 -17.34 3.40
C PRO A 123 -23.70 -18.15 2.52
N ASP A 124 -24.65 -17.49 1.86
CA ASP A 124 -25.59 -18.14 0.92
C ASP A 124 -24.87 -18.69 -0.32
N VAL A 125 -24.05 -17.84 -0.96
CA VAL A 125 -23.26 -18.23 -2.12
C VAL A 125 -22.23 -19.28 -1.74
N GLY A 126 -21.57 -19.14 -0.58
CA GLY A 126 -20.63 -20.15 -0.09
C GLY A 126 -21.26 -21.54 0.00
N LEU A 127 -22.47 -21.64 0.58
CA LEU A 127 -23.21 -22.90 0.65
C LEU A 127 -23.61 -23.42 -0.72
N SER A 128 -24.20 -22.58 -1.57
CA SER A 128 -24.63 -23.00 -2.92
C SER A 128 -23.47 -23.55 -3.74
N LEU A 129 -22.27 -22.98 -3.63
CA LEU A 129 -21.10 -23.46 -4.35
C LEU A 129 -20.62 -24.83 -3.83
N VAL A 130 -20.67 -25.08 -2.52
CA VAL A 130 -20.35 -26.41 -1.96
C VAL A 130 -21.34 -27.44 -2.47
N GLN A 131 -22.65 -27.15 -2.36
CA GLN A 131 -23.71 -28.05 -2.81
C GLN A 131 -23.59 -28.37 -4.30
N ASN A 132 -23.36 -27.36 -5.14
CA ASN A 132 -23.16 -27.57 -6.56
C ASN A 132 -21.99 -28.54 -6.81
N ILE A 133 -20.84 -28.35 -6.16
CA ILE A 133 -19.66 -29.21 -6.32
C ILE A 133 -19.95 -30.66 -5.89
N GLU A 134 -20.76 -30.85 -4.86
CA GLU A 134 -21.14 -32.17 -4.36
C GLU A 134 -22.16 -32.88 -5.25
N GLU A 135 -23.14 -32.14 -5.80
CA GLU A 135 -24.05 -32.65 -6.84
C GLU A 135 -23.29 -33.13 -8.09
N LYS A 136 -22.11 -32.57 -8.31
CA LYS A 136 -21.19 -32.90 -9.41
C LYS A 136 -20.28 -34.12 -9.10
N GLY A 137 -20.43 -34.75 -7.93
CA GLY A 137 -19.72 -35.96 -7.53
C GLY A 137 -18.34 -35.74 -6.89
N CYS A 138 -18.11 -34.56 -6.30
CA CYS A 138 -16.87 -34.25 -5.57
C CYS A 138 -17.18 -33.81 -4.13
N THR A 139 -16.48 -34.33 -3.13
CA THR A 139 -16.63 -33.86 -1.73
C THR A 139 -15.76 -32.64 -1.47
N VAL A 140 -16.34 -31.55 -0.96
CA VAL A 140 -15.51 -30.43 -0.47
C VAL A 140 -14.96 -30.78 0.91
N ALA A 141 -13.68 -31.13 0.97
CA ALA A 141 -13.01 -31.48 2.23
C ALA A 141 -12.56 -30.24 3.01
N ASN A 142 -11.96 -29.28 2.31
CA ASN A 142 -11.37 -28.09 2.94
C ASN A 142 -11.74 -26.81 2.20
N VAL A 143 -12.08 -25.76 2.94
CA VAL A 143 -12.33 -24.42 2.41
C VAL A 143 -11.33 -23.43 3.01
N ILE A 144 -10.55 -22.80 2.13
CA ILE A 144 -9.65 -21.69 2.45
C ILE A 144 -10.44 -20.41 2.28
N MET A 145 -10.61 -19.67 3.36
CA MET A 145 -11.28 -18.38 3.37
C MET A 145 -10.75 -17.52 4.50
N ASP A 146 -11.16 -16.26 4.48
CA ASP A 146 -10.95 -15.35 5.59
C ASP A 146 -11.59 -15.93 6.87
N ASP A 147 -11.21 -15.41 8.04
CA ASP A 147 -11.77 -15.88 9.31
C ASP A 147 -13.21 -15.36 9.55
N ASP A 148 -14.05 -15.32 8.50
CA ASP A 148 -15.49 -15.06 8.62
C ASP A 148 -16.19 -16.30 9.15
N THR A 149 -16.73 -16.17 10.36
CA THR A 149 -17.41 -17.26 11.07
C THR A 149 -18.77 -17.60 10.47
N THR A 150 -19.41 -16.68 9.73
CA THR A 150 -20.80 -16.86 9.27
C THR A 150 -20.91 -17.83 8.09
N THR A 151 -20.02 -17.74 7.11
CA THR A 151 -20.00 -18.63 5.93
C THR A 151 -19.74 -20.07 6.31
N ILE A 152 -18.69 -20.32 7.10
CA ILE A 152 -18.34 -21.68 7.51
C ILE A 152 -19.40 -22.30 8.44
N ALA A 153 -20.01 -21.51 9.33
CA ALA A 153 -21.09 -21.99 10.19
C ALA A 153 -22.31 -22.42 9.38
N ARG A 154 -22.66 -21.67 8.33
CA ARG A 154 -23.78 -22.02 7.45
C ARG A 154 -23.50 -23.29 6.65
N ILE A 155 -22.30 -23.45 6.11
CA ILE A 155 -21.87 -24.68 5.42
C ILE A 155 -22.03 -25.89 6.35
N ARG A 156 -21.44 -25.82 7.56
CA ARG A 156 -21.48 -26.93 8.53
C ARG A 156 -22.88 -27.28 9.04
N SER A 157 -23.84 -26.37 8.94
CA SER A 157 -25.23 -26.61 9.35
C SER A 157 -26.09 -27.32 8.29
N GLN A 158 -25.62 -27.42 7.06
CA GLN A 158 -26.40 -27.87 5.89
C GLN A 158 -25.71 -28.97 5.08
N ILE A 159 -24.45 -29.27 5.38
CA ILE A 159 -23.65 -30.30 4.73
C ILE A 159 -23.42 -31.43 5.74
N ASP A 160 -23.65 -32.67 5.31
CA ASP A 160 -23.72 -33.84 6.19
C ASP A 160 -22.34 -34.38 6.64
N HIS A 161 -21.24 -33.93 6.01
CA HIS A 161 -19.87 -34.27 6.41
C HIS A 161 -19.08 -33.09 6.96
N GLU A 162 -17.98 -33.41 7.63
CA GLU A 162 -17.09 -32.40 8.19
C GLU A 162 -16.36 -31.64 7.08
N VAL A 163 -16.52 -30.31 7.08
CA VAL A 163 -15.79 -29.39 6.22
C VAL A 163 -14.78 -28.60 7.04
N ASP A 164 -13.51 -28.84 6.73
CA ASP A 164 -12.38 -28.17 7.36
C ASP A 164 -12.21 -26.75 6.83
N LYS A 165 -11.80 -25.85 7.73
CA LYS A 165 -11.60 -24.43 7.42
C LYS A 165 -10.15 -24.06 7.59
N TRP A 166 -9.49 -23.67 6.50
CA TRP A 166 -8.11 -23.16 6.56
C TRP A 166 -8.11 -21.64 6.53
N SER A 167 -7.17 -21.03 7.26
CA SER A 167 -7.08 -19.56 7.35
C SER A 167 -6.31 -18.97 6.17
N ASP A 168 -6.79 -17.83 5.67
CA ASP A 168 -6.03 -17.02 4.71
C ASP A 168 -4.87 -16.33 5.42
N MET A 169 -3.64 -16.67 5.02
CA MET A 169 -2.42 -16.11 5.61
C MET A 169 -2.29 -14.58 5.49
N GLY A 170 -2.85 -13.99 4.41
CA GLY A 170 -2.86 -12.55 4.21
C GLY A 170 -3.71 -11.84 5.26
N HIS A 171 -4.95 -12.29 5.42
CA HIS A 171 -5.90 -11.79 6.39
C HIS A 171 -5.46 -12.06 7.82
N THR A 172 -4.93 -13.26 8.12
CA THR A 172 -4.36 -13.56 9.45
C THR A 172 -3.25 -12.55 9.80
N ARG A 173 -2.34 -12.26 8.86
CA ARG A 173 -1.27 -11.27 9.07
C ARG A 173 -1.83 -9.86 9.32
N VAL A 174 -2.83 -9.45 8.55
CA VAL A 174 -3.48 -8.12 8.72
C VAL A 174 -4.17 -8.03 10.07
N GLN A 175 -4.92 -9.06 10.47
CA GLN A 175 -5.60 -9.11 11.77
C GLN A 175 -4.60 -9.07 12.94
N LEU A 176 -3.48 -9.81 12.85
CA LEU A 176 -2.39 -9.70 13.82
C LEU A 176 -1.87 -8.25 13.90
N GLY A 177 -1.61 -7.64 12.74
CA GLY A 177 -1.18 -6.24 12.65
C GLY A 177 -2.14 -5.29 13.36
N ASN A 178 -3.45 -5.42 13.10
CA ASN A 178 -4.48 -4.59 13.73
C ASN A 178 -4.49 -4.73 15.26
N LYS A 179 -4.30 -5.95 15.80
CA LYS A 179 -4.16 -6.16 17.25
C LYS A 179 -2.90 -5.48 17.80
N LEU A 180 -1.78 -5.58 17.10
CA LEU A 180 -0.52 -4.95 17.49
C LEU A 180 -0.58 -3.42 17.42
N TYR A 181 -1.25 -2.85 16.43
CA TYR A 181 -1.45 -1.39 16.34
C TYR A 181 -2.28 -0.85 17.51
N LYS A 182 -3.28 -1.59 18.00
CA LYS A 182 -4.01 -1.23 19.22
C LYS A 182 -3.12 -1.21 20.45
N ILE A 183 -2.21 -2.18 20.60
CA ILE A 183 -1.22 -2.20 21.69
C ILE A 183 -0.27 -1.00 21.57
N LYS A 184 0.18 -0.68 20.35
CA LYS A 184 1.03 0.50 20.08
C LYS A 184 0.40 1.81 20.51
N GLU A 185 -0.92 1.97 20.46
CA GLU A 185 -1.59 3.17 20.96
C GLU A 185 -1.36 3.40 22.45
N LYS A 186 -1.24 2.32 23.24
CA LYS A 186 -0.93 2.33 24.67
C LYS A 186 0.56 2.48 24.96
N TYR A 187 1.43 1.88 24.13
CA TYR A 187 2.89 1.81 24.36
C TYR A 187 3.71 2.60 23.31
N LYS A 188 3.27 3.80 22.92
CA LYS A 188 3.85 4.56 21.79
C LYS A 188 5.37 4.80 21.86
N LYS A 189 5.95 4.87 23.07
CA LYS A 189 7.39 5.10 23.29
C LYS A 189 8.22 3.81 23.19
N ASP A 190 7.64 2.68 23.58
CA ASP A 190 8.34 1.40 23.72
C ASP A 190 8.03 0.43 22.56
N PHE A 191 7.08 0.77 21.69
CA PHE A 191 6.61 -0.09 20.61
C PHE A 191 6.31 0.70 19.33
N THR A 192 7.12 0.49 18.31
CA THR A 192 7.10 1.26 17.06
C THR A 192 6.39 0.52 15.92
N ALA A 193 6.14 1.23 14.81
CA ALA A 193 5.58 0.60 13.62
C ALA A 193 6.57 -0.40 12.97
N ASP A 194 7.87 -0.18 13.12
CA ASP A 194 8.90 -1.08 12.60
C ASP A 194 8.97 -2.38 13.41
N ASP A 195 8.75 -2.30 14.74
CA ASP A 195 8.63 -3.48 15.60
C ASP A 195 7.43 -4.34 15.18
N ILE A 196 6.27 -3.72 14.91
CA ILE A 196 5.08 -4.42 14.39
C ILE A 196 5.40 -5.12 13.07
N ALA A 197 6.06 -4.42 12.14
CA ALA A 197 6.42 -4.99 10.85
C ALA A 197 7.40 -6.17 10.99
N HIS A 198 8.33 -6.09 11.94
CA HIS A 198 9.25 -7.17 12.27
C HIS A 198 8.52 -8.39 12.87
N LEU A 199 7.65 -8.18 13.86
CA LEU A 199 6.87 -9.25 14.48
C LEU A 199 5.95 -9.95 13.49
N GLN A 200 5.26 -9.21 12.62
CA GLN A 200 4.46 -9.79 11.53
C GLN A 200 5.33 -10.61 10.57
N LYS A 201 6.57 -10.17 10.31
CA LYS A 201 7.52 -10.90 9.48
C LYS A 201 7.88 -12.22 10.16
N CYS A 202 8.34 -12.21 11.41
CA CYS A 202 8.69 -13.40 12.16
C CYS A 202 7.54 -14.41 12.25
N PHE A 203 6.32 -13.92 12.53
CA PHE A 203 5.10 -14.73 12.53
C PHE A 203 4.88 -15.47 11.21
N MET A 204 5.00 -14.75 10.09
CA MET A 204 4.85 -15.37 8.77
C MET A 204 5.97 -16.37 8.45
N TYR A 205 7.21 -16.09 8.86
CA TYR A 205 8.32 -17.02 8.66
C TYR A 205 8.15 -18.29 9.48
N ALA A 206 7.69 -18.20 10.73
CA ALA A 206 7.44 -19.36 11.58
C ALA A 206 6.43 -20.32 10.94
N ILE A 207 5.34 -19.78 10.35
CA ILE A 207 4.33 -20.60 9.66
C ILE A 207 4.88 -21.18 8.35
N GLN A 208 5.48 -20.34 7.50
CA GLN A 208 5.88 -20.74 6.15
C GLN A 208 7.06 -21.73 6.12
N SER A 209 7.93 -21.67 7.13
CA SER A 209 9.11 -22.55 7.20
C SER A 209 8.74 -23.97 7.68
N HIS A 210 7.58 -24.13 8.31
CA HIS A 210 7.10 -25.40 8.88
C HIS A 210 5.73 -25.78 8.32
N LYS A 211 5.54 -25.60 7.00
CA LYS A 211 4.27 -25.92 6.33
C LYS A 211 3.85 -27.36 6.60
N ASN A 212 2.57 -27.54 6.94
CA ASN A 212 1.97 -28.83 7.31
C ASN A 212 2.52 -29.47 8.61
N ASP A 213 3.24 -28.72 9.44
CA ASP A 213 3.72 -29.17 10.75
C ASP A 213 3.18 -28.25 11.87
N PRO A 214 1.96 -28.52 12.38
CA PRO A 214 1.34 -27.69 13.40
C PRO A 214 2.16 -27.59 14.69
N LYS A 215 2.87 -28.66 15.06
CA LYS A 215 3.66 -28.70 16.29
C LYS A 215 4.84 -27.75 16.21
N SER A 216 5.64 -27.83 15.14
CA SER A 216 6.77 -26.92 14.94
C SER A 216 6.31 -25.47 14.76
N ILE A 217 5.15 -25.22 14.14
CA ILE A 217 4.59 -23.88 14.04
C ILE A 217 4.25 -23.33 15.43
N ALA A 218 3.58 -24.11 16.27
CA ALA A 218 3.21 -23.72 17.64
C ALA A 218 4.46 -23.35 18.46
N GLU A 219 5.47 -24.22 18.46
CA GLU A 219 6.74 -24.01 19.17
C GLU A 219 7.44 -22.73 18.71
N ASN A 220 7.54 -22.52 17.39
CA ASN A 220 8.20 -21.32 16.85
C ASN A 220 7.41 -20.04 17.12
N ILE A 221 6.07 -20.06 17.04
CA ILE A 221 5.24 -18.88 17.36
C ILE A 221 5.39 -18.49 18.83
N SER A 222 5.39 -19.48 19.74
CA SER A 222 5.61 -19.24 21.18
C SER A 222 6.96 -18.59 21.46
N ALA A 223 7.99 -18.91 20.68
CA ALA A 223 9.33 -18.36 20.85
C ALA A 223 9.49 -16.91 20.34
N ILE A 224 8.60 -16.39 19.49
CA ILE A 224 8.76 -15.06 18.84
C ILE A 224 8.86 -13.93 19.87
N ILE A 225 7.93 -13.90 20.84
CA ILE A 225 7.89 -12.82 21.83
C ILE A 225 9.07 -12.93 22.81
N PRO A 226 9.36 -14.07 23.46
CA PRO A 226 10.56 -14.23 24.27
C PRO A 226 11.83 -13.80 23.54
N HIS A 227 12.01 -14.21 22.28
CA HIS A 227 13.16 -13.84 21.46
C HIS A 227 13.28 -12.32 21.27
N SER A 228 12.16 -11.63 21.05
CA SER A 228 12.09 -10.16 20.89
C SER A 228 12.44 -9.39 22.16
N PHE A 229 12.36 -10.04 23.33
CA PHE A 229 12.80 -9.56 24.64
C PHE A 229 14.18 -10.12 25.04
N ASN A 230 14.95 -10.63 24.07
CA ASN A 230 16.28 -11.22 24.26
C ASN A 230 16.30 -12.44 25.19
N CYS A 231 15.20 -13.18 25.28
CA CYS A 231 15.10 -14.47 25.96
C CYS A 231 15.08 -15.61 24.92
N HIS A 232 16.13 -16.43 24.89
CA HIS A 232 16.34 -17.45 23.86
C HIS A 232 16.01 -18.88 24.31
N ASN A 233 15.44 -19.04 25.51
CA ASN A 233 15.20 -20.35 26.14
C ASN A 233 14.24 -21.24 25.34
N GLN A 234 13.35 -20.64 24.56
CA GLN A 234 12.36 -21.33 23.73
C GLN A 234 12.72 -21.33 22.25
N CYS A 235 13.89 -20.78 21.89
CA CYS A 235 14.31 -20.68 20.50
C CYS A 235 14.87 -22.00 19.96
N ASN A 236 14.86 -22.13 18.63
CA ASN A 236 15.53 -23.22 17.93
C ASN A 236 16.75 -22.69 17.15
N GLU A 237 17.82 -23.48 17.10
CA GLU A 237 19.07 -23.13 16.40
C GLU A 237 18.87 -22.91 14.89
N SER A 238 17.85 -23.53 14.28
CA SER A 238 17.54 -23.39 12.86
C SER A 238 17.27 -21.95 12.40
N TRP A 239 16.82 -21.07 13.29
CA TRP A 239 16.53 -19.67 12.96
C TRP A 239 17.11 -18.67 13.96
N CYS A 240 17.39 -19.07 15.20
CA CYS A 240 17.91 -18.18 16.22
C CYS A 240 19.43 -18.02 16.09
N LYS A 241 19.85 -16.87 15.53
CA LYS A 241 21.27 -16.53 15.38
C LYS A 241 22.03 -16.42 16.70
N TYR A 242 21.34 -16.16 17.81
CA TYR A 242 21.98 -16.16 19.14
C TYR A 242 22.46 -17.56 19.52
N LEU A 243 21.63 -18.58 19.31
CA LEU A 243 22.01 -19.96 19.59
C LEU A 243 23.13 -20.44 18.64
N GLN A 244 23.13 -19.96 17.39
CA GLN A 244 24.20 -20.27 16.42
C GLN A 244 25.54 -19.62 16.79
N ASN A 245 25.54 -18.33 17.18
CA ASN A 245 26.74 -17.60 17.56
C ASN A 245 26.40 -16.43 18.50
N PRO A 246 26.52 -16.60 19.83
CA PRO A 246 26.21 -15.56 20.80
C PRO A 246 27.04 -14.28 20.62
N ASP A 247 28.34 -14.41 20.30
CA ASP A 247 29.28 -13.28 20.27
C ASP A 247 28.96 -12.27 19.15
N LYS A 248 28.56 -12.79 17.98
CA LYS A 248 28.21 -11.98 16.80
C LYS A 248 26.73 -11.60 16.75
N TYR A 249 25.91 -12.08 17.69
CA TYR A 249 24.50 -11.82 17.69
C TYR A 249 24.19 -10.35 17.95
N ARG A 250 23.34 -9.77 17.10
CA ARG A 250 22.75 -8.46 17.31
C ARG A 250 21.24 -8.58 17.08
N PRO A 251 20.41 -8.34 18.10
CA PRO A 251 18.97 -8.47 17.97
C PRO A 251 18.45 -7.43 16.96
N THR A 252 17.49 -7.83 16.13
CA THR A 252 16.87 -6.89 15.17
C THR A 252 15.92 -5.92 15.87
N ILE A 253 15.19 -6.41 16.87
CA ILE A 253 14.38 -5.60 17.79
C ILE A 253 14.75 -5.99 19.23
N LYS A 254 14.75 -5.02 20.13
CA LYS A 254 15.02 -5.23 21.56
C LYS A 254 13.96 -4.51 22.38
N LEU A 255 12.92 -5.24 22.76
CA LEU A 255 11.85 -4.75 23.62
C LEU A 255 12.22 -4.99 25.08
N ASN A 256 11.92 -4.03 25.96
CA ASN A 256 12.32 -4.10 27.38
C ASN A 256 11.14 -3.96 28.36
N ASN A 257 9.95 -3.53 27.91
CA ASN A 257 8.81 -3.26 28.81
C ASN A 257 8.08 -4.56 29.22
N PRO A 258 8.07 -4.95 30.51
CA PRO A 258 7.44 -6.20 30.95
C PRO A 258 5.93 -6.25 30.73
N ASN A 259 5.22 -5.13 30.88
CA ASN A 259 3.78 -5.08 30.67
C ASN A 259 3.42 -5.27 29.19
N LEU A 260 4.24 -4.69 28.29
CA LEU A 260 4.13 -4.92 26.85
C LEU A 260 4.34 -6.39 26.50
N LYS A 261 5.30 -7.06 27.15
CA LYS A 261 5.57 -8.49 26.94
C LYS A 261 4.33 -9.34 27.19
N VAL A 262 3.67 -9.16 28.33
CA VAL A 262 2.47 -9.92 28.71
C VAL A 262 1.33 -9.73 27.70
N GLU A 263 1.09 -8.50 27.24
CA GLU A 263 0.05 -8.24 26.24
C GLU A 263 0.39 -8.87 24.88
N LEU A 264 1.65 -8.81 24.45
CA LEU A 264 2.09 -9.43 23.20
C LEU A 264 2.00 -10.96 23.27
N GLU A 265 2.43 -11.57 24.37
CA GLU A 265 2.29 -13.02 24.61
C GLU A 265 0.82 -13.43 24.57
N SER A 266 -0.07 -12.70 25.23
CA SER A 266 -1.52 -12.96 25.18
C SER A 266 -2.09 -12.94 23.76
N VAL A 267 -1.58 -12.08 22.87
CA VAL A 267 -2.00 -12.05 21.47
C VAL A 267 -1.46 -13.25 20.69
N PHE A 268 -0.18 -13.58 20.85
CA PHE A 268 0.47 -14.66 20.09
C PHE A 268 -0.01 -16.04 20.52
N MET A 269 -0.24 -16.26 21.82
CA MET A 269 -0.71 -17.56 22.35
C MET A 269 -2.05 -18.00 21.77
N LYS A 270 -2.91 -17.07 21.36
CA LYS A 270 -4.16 -17.39 20.64
C LYS A 270 -3.92 -18.14 19.34
N TYR A 271 -2.80 -17.91 18.67
CA TYR A 271 -2.43 -18.58 17.42
C TYR A 271 -1.74 -19.93 17.65
N VAL A 272 -1.29 -20.19 18.89
CA VAL A 272 -0.63 -21.44 19.32
C VAL A 272 -1.66 -22.51 19.71
N GLU A 273 -2.89 -22.11 20.09
CA GLU A 273 -4.00 -23.04 20.35
C GLU A 273 -4.15 -24.05 19.21
N GLU A 274 -4.28 -25.35 19.55
CA GLU A 274 -4.29 -26.47 18.59
C GLU A 274 -5.27 -26.25 17.42
N LYS A 275 -6.50 -25.84 17.75
CA LYS A 275 -7.55 -25.55 16.77
C LYS A 275 -7.20 -24.42 15.78
N ASN A 276 -6.28 -23.52 16.13
CA ASN A 276 -5.88 -22.39 15.30
C ASN A 276 -4.63 -22.74 14.51
N VAL A 277 -3.64 -23.39 15.14
CA VAL A 277 -2.42 -23.79 14.43
C VAL A 277 -2.70 -24.81 13.32
N ASN A 278 -3.65 -25.73 13.51
CA ASN A 278 -4.10 -26.65 12.47
C ASN A 278 -4.71 -25.93 11.25
N LYS A 279 -5.37 -24.78 11.45
CA LYS A 279 -5.90 -23.95 10.35
C LYS A 279 -4.82 -23.16 9.62
N LEU A 280 -3.71 -22.88 10.31
CA LEU A 280 -2.58 -22.11 9.77
C LEU A 280 -1.58 -22.99 9.02
N ALA A 281 -1.35 -24.22 9.48
CA ALA A 281 -0.33 -25.12 8.97
C ALA A 281 -0.38 -25.36 7.44
N PRO A 282 -1.56 -25.47 6.80
CA PRO A 282 -1.65 -25.63 5.35
C PRO A 282 -1.17 -24.42 4.53
N CYS A 283 -0.95 -23.26 5.16
CA CYS A 283 -0.57 -22.01 4.51
C CYS A 283 -1.56 -21.57 3.42
N GLY A 284 -2.86 -21.62 3.71
CA GLY A 284 -3.93 -21.25 2.79
C GLY A 284 -3.84 -19.79 2.31
N SER A 285 -4.24 -19.53 1.06
CA SER A 285 -4.40 -18.16 0.58
C SER A 285 -5.48 -18.00 -0.49
N THR A 286 -6.30 -16.95 -0.38
CA THR A 286 -7.37 -16.51 -1.29
C THR A 286 -6.91 -15.48 -2.33
N LYS A 287 -5.59 -15.25 -2.48
CA LYS A 287 -5.04 -14.34 -3.51
C LYS A 287 -5.50 -14.63 -4.93
N ASP A 288 -5.80 -15.89 -5.24
CA ASP A 288 -6.37 -16.27 -6.54
C ASP A 288 -7.78 -15.70 -6.72
N ASN A 289 -8.58 -15.69 -5.67
CA ASN A 289 -9.90 -15.09 -5.65
C ASN A 289 -9.81 -13.56 -5.70
N GLU A 290 -8.89 -12.93 -4.97
CA GLU A 290 -8.63 -11.49 -5.12
C GLU A 290 -8.23 -11.14 -6.57
N SER A 291 -7.39 -11.97 -7.20
CA SER A 291 -7.03 -11.81 -8.61
C SER A 291 -8.23 -11.98 -9.53
N PHE A 292 -9.15 -12.89 -9.23
CA PHE A 292 -10.38 -13.10 -9.99
C PHE A 292 -11.36 -11.93 -9.81
N ASN A 293 -11.58 -11.49 -8.57
CA ASN A 293 -12.39 -10.32 -8.22
C ASN A 293 -11.88 -9.05 -8.92
N ASN A 294 -10.56 -8.87 -9.02
CA ASN A 294 -9.96 -7.81 -9.81
C ASN A 294 -10.26 -7.96 -11.32
N MET A 295 -10.24 -9.17 -11.86
CA MET A 295 -10.59 -9.42 -13.26
C MET A 295 -12.07 -9.10 -13.54
N VAL A 296 -12.96 -9.50 -12.63
CA VAL A 296 -14.39 -9.13 -12.65
C VAL A 296 -14.52 -7.61 -12.64
N ALA A 297 -13.81 -6.91 -11.75
CA ALA A 297 -13.87 -5.45 -11.68
C ALA A 297 -13.36 -4.72 -12.94
N HIS A 298 -12.46 -5.33 -13.72
CA HIS A 298 -12.05 -4.77 -15.03
C HIS A 298 -13.13 -4.95 -16.10
N LYS A 299 -13.84 -6.09 -16.09
CA LYS A 299 -14.92 -6.36 -17.06
C LYS A 299 -16.25 -5.71 -16.67
N ALA A 300 -16.51 -5.60 -15.37
CA ALA A 300 -17.65 -4.93 -14.75
C ALA A 300 -17.15 -3.87 -13.75
N PRO A 301 -16.74 -2.68 -14.23
CA PRO A 301 -16.30 -1.59 -13.36
C PRO A 301 -17.34 -1.20 -12.30
N LYS A 302 -16.90 -1.11 -11.04
CA LYS A 302 -17.74 -0.75 -9.87
C LYS A 302 -18.37 0.65 -9.92
N ASN A 303 -17.97 1.49 -10.86
CA ASN A 303 -18.56 2.82 -11.09
C ASN A 303 -19.72 2.80 -12.08
N LYS A 304 -20.02 1.65 -12.70
CA LYS A 304 -21.15 1.47 -13.62
C LYS A 304 -22.15 0.48 -13.03
N HIS A 305 -23.44 0.74 -13.23
CA HIS A 305 -24.51 -0.12 -12.71
C HIS A 305 -24.88 -1.23 -13.70
N PHE A 306 -24.21 -2.39 -13.59
CA PHE A 306 -24.53 -3.58 -14.38
C PHE A 306 -25.49 -4.56 -13.69
N CYS A 307 -25.72 -4.41 -12.38
CA CYS A 307 -26.37 -5.43 -11.55
C CYS A 307 -27.86 -5.66 -11.86
N ALA A 308 -28.49 -4.74 -12.57
CA ALA A 308 -29.93 -4.78 -12.87
C ALA A 308 -30.27 -5.49 -14.20
N SER A 309 -29.30 -6.15 -14.85
CA SER A 309 -29.54 -6.95 -16.06
C SER A 309 -28.51 -8.08 -16.21
N GLU A 310 -28.76 -8.99 -17.15
CA GLU A 310 -27.85 -10.10 -17.51
C GLU A 310 -26.45 -9.64 -17.92
N SER A 311 -26.25 -8.33 -18.12
CA SER A 311 -24.94 -7.77 -18.41
C SER A 311 -23.92 -8.04 -17.30
N LEU A 312 -24.31 -8.07 -16.03
CA LEU A 312 -23.38 -8.38 -14.95
C LEU A 312 -22.91 -9.84 -15.05
N GLU A 313 -23.86 -10.77 -15.14
CA GLU A 313 -23.61 -12.20 -15.29
C GLU A 313 -22.69 -12.48 -16.49
N SER A 314 -23.01 -11.95 -17.67
CA SER A 314 -22.21 -12.12 -18.88
C SER A 314 -20.75 -11.65 -18.70
N ARG A 315 -20.54 -10.52 -18.00
CA ARG A 315 -19.19 -9.97 -17.73
C ARG A 315 -18.43 -10.82 -16.71
N VAL A 316 -19.11 -11.36 -15.71
CA VAL A 316 -18.54 -12.28 -14.72
C VAL A 316 -18.14 -13.59 -15.40
N MET A 317 -19.00 -14.15 -16.24
CA MET A 317 -18.71 -15.37 -17.01
C MET A 317 -17.53 -15.16 -17.98
N CYS A 318 -17.41 -13.99 -18.60
CA CYS A 318 -16.21 -13.65 -19.37
C CYS A 318 -14.93 -13.61 -18.52
N ALA A 319 -15.01 -13.19 -17.25
CA ALA A 319 -13.87 -13.23 -16.33
C ALA A 319 -13.53 -14.67 -15.93
N ALA A 320 -14.54 -15.51 -15.71
CA ALA A 320 -14.40 -16.93 -15.42
C ALA A 320 -13.69 -17.68 -16.56
N ALA A 321 -14.18 -17.50 -17.78
CA ALA A 321 -13.58 -18.05 -18.98
C ALA A 321 -12.13 -17.57 -19.13
N GLN A 322 -11.86 -16.26 -18.95
CA GLN A 322 -10.49 -15.74 -19.01
C GLN A 322 -9.55 -16.27 -17.90
N LYS A 323 -10.07 -16.56 -16.70
CA LYS A 323 -9.29 -17.15 -15.60
C LYS A 323 -8.85 -18.57 -15.94
N ASN A 324 -9.74 -19.39 -16.50
CA ASN A 324 -9.47 -20.79 -16.80
C ASN A 324 -8.77 -21.00 -18.16
N LEU A 325 -9.19 -20.28 -19.20
CA LEU A 325 -8.79 -20.46 -20.60
C LEU A 325 -7.82 -19.38 -21.11
N ASN A 326 -7.40 -18.44 -20.24
CA ASN A 326 -6.57 -17.29 -20.62
C ASN A 326 -7.26 -16.40 -21.67
N PHE A 327 -6.52 -15.72 -22.54
CA PHE A 327 -7.11 -14.81 -23.55
C PHE A 327 -7.68 -15.56 -24.75
N ASP A 328 -7.40 -16.85 -24.87
CA ASP A 328 -7.87 -17.70 -25.97
C ASP A 328 -9.35 -18.07 -25.82
N TYR A 329 -9.95 -17.76 -24.65
CA TYR A 329 -11.38 -17.97 -24.38
C TYR A 329 -12.33 -17.34 -25.41
N ILE A 330 -11.95 -16.21 -26.03
CA ILE A 330 -12.79 -15.56 -27.06
C ILE A 330 -12.82 -16.40 -28.34
N THR A 331 -11.68 -17.00 -28.70
CA THR A 331 -11.57 -17.86 -29.87
C THR A 331 -12.41 -19.12 -29.68
N GLN A 332 -12.31 -19.74 -28.50
CA GLN A 332 -13.10 -20.93 -28.15
C GLN A 332 -14.61 -20.64 -28.11
N ILE A 333 -15.02 -19.52 -27.50
CA ILE A 333 -16.43 -19.11 -27.51
C ILE A 333 -16.93 -18.91 -28.95
N ASN A 334 -16.16 -18.25 -29.82
CA ASN A 334 -16.58 -18.06 -31.21
C ASN A 334 -16.77 -19.39 -31.92
N GLU A 335 -15.82 -20.33 -31.79
CA GLU A 335 -15.91 -21.68 -32.37
C GLU A 335 -17.15 -22.43 -31.88
N GLU A 336 -17.41 -22.42 -30.57
CA GLU A 336 -18.60 -23.05 -29.98
C GLU A 336 -19.91 -22.38 -30.41
N CYS A 337 -19.90 -21.08 -30.71
CA CYS A 337 -21.04 -20.36 -31.28
C CYS A 337 -21.23 -20.62 -32.78
N GLY A 338 -20.38 -21.43 -33.42
CA GLY A 338 -20.37 -21.59 -34.88
C GLY A 338 -19.89 -20.35 -35.63
N LEU A 339 -19.19 -19.45 -34.96
CA LEU A 339 -18.62 -18.22 -35.51
C LEU A 339 -17.13 -18.41 -35.82
N SER A 340 -16.63 -17.75 -36.87
CA SER A 340 -15.20 -17.69 -37.11
C SER A 340 -14.52 -16.85 -36.00
N PRO A 341 -13.45 -17.36 -35.35
CA PRO A 341 -12.65 -16.56 -34.42
C PRO A 341 -12.10 -15.27 -35.03
N GLY A 342 -11.84 -15.28 -36.34
CA GLY A 342 -11.18 -14.20 -37.05
C GLY A 342 -9.66 -14.14 -36.81
N LYS A 343 -8.92 -13.76 -37.85
CA LYS A 343 -7.45 -13.69 -37.85
C LYS A 343 -6.91 -12.72 -36.79
N HIS A 344 -7.55 -11.55 -36.64
CA HIS A 344 -7.09 -10.50 -35.72
C HIS A 344 -7.32 -10.86 -34.25
N THR A 345 -8.47 -11.45 -33.92
CA THR A 345 -8.79 -11.93 -32.57
C THR A 345 -7.76 -12.98 -32.14
N THR A 346 -7.56 -14.01 -32.97
CA THR A 346 -6.61 -15.09 -32.69
C THR A 346 -5.18 -14.58 -32.48
N LYS A 347 -4.72 -13.66 -33.34
CA LYS A 347 -3.40 -13.02 -33.18
C LYS A 347 -3.29 -12.22 -31.88
N THR A 348 -4.35 -11.50 -31.51
CA THR A 348 -4.39 -10.68 -30.28
C THR A 348 -4.41 -11.55 -29.03
N SER A 349 -5.22 -12.61 -29.00
CA SER A 349 -5.29 -13.58 -27.90
C SER A 349 -3.93 -14.22 -27.63
N LYS A 350 -3.27 -14.75 -28.67
CA LYS A 350 -1.91 -15.33 -28.57
C LYS A 350 -0.89 -14.30 -28.04
N LYS A 351 -0.93 -13.05 -28.52
CA LYS A 351 -0.04 -11.97 -28.04
C LYS A 351 -0.25 -11.66 -26.55
N LEU A 352 -1.50 -11.55 -26.10
CA LEU A 352 -1.83 -11.26 -24.70
C LEU A 352 -1.47 -12.43 -23.79
N THR A 353 -1.75 -13.66 -24.20
CA THR A 353 -1.34 -14.88 -23.48
C THR A 353 0.19 -14.94 -23.34
N ARG A 354 0.96 -14.69 -24.40
CA ARG A 354 2.43 -14.64 -24.34
C ARG A 354 2.94 -13.53 -23.41
N LYS A 355 2.38 -12.32 -23.50
CA LYS A 355 2.73 -11.19 -22.62
C LYS A 355 2.48 -11.52 -21.15
N ARG A 356 1.35 -12.15 -20.83
CA ARG A 356 1.00 -12.58 -19.46
C ARG A 356 2.00 -13.62 -18.94
N LYS A 357 2.32 -14.66 -19.73
CA LYS A 357 3.31 -15.70 -19.35
C LYS A 357 4.68 -15.08 -19.04
N LEU A 358 5.16 -14.17 -19.90
CA LEU A 358 6.42 -13.46 -19.68
C LEU A 358 6.39 -12.61 -18.40
N GLN A 359 5.32 -11.84 -18.19
CA GLN A 359 5.18 -11.03 -16.98
C GLN A 359 5.12 -11.87 -15.70
N ASN A 360 4.45 -13.02 -15.72
CA ASN A 360 4.40 -13.92 -14.57
C ASN A 360 5.78 -14.50 -14.25
N THR A 361 6.52 -14.90 -15.28
CA THR A 361 7.90 -15.39 -15.14
C THR A 361 8.79 -14.31 -14.50
N LEU A 362 8.77 -13.09 -15.05
CA LEU A 362 9.54 -11.96 -14.53
C LEU A 362 9.15 -11.60 -13.09
N LYS A 363 7.85 -11.50 -12.79
CA LYS A 363 7.34 -11.20 -11.44
C LYS A 363 7.67 -12.28 -10.41
N GLY A 364 7.91 -13.52 -10.85
CA GLY A 364 8.33 -14.63 -10.02
C GLY A 364 9.76 -14.48 -9.48
N THR A 365 10.65 -13.82 -10.26
CA THR A 365 12.07 -13.68 -9.94
C THR A 365 12.33 -12.90 -8.64
N THR A 366 13.38 -13.28 -7.93
CA THR A 366 13.82 -12.61 -6.68
C THR A 366 14.29 -11.20 -6.95
N GLU A 367 14.99 -10.97 -8.07
CA GLU A 367 15.47 -9.65 -8.50
C GLU A 367 14.31 -8.66 -8.69
N PHE A 368 13.27 -9.06 -9.43
CA PHE A 368 12.09 -8.21 -9.64
C PHE A 368 11.41 -7.85 -8.32
N LYS A 369 11.25 -8.83 -7.41
CA LYS A 369 10.66 -8.62 -6.08
C LYS A 369 11.48 -7.63 -5.25
N ARG A 370 12.81 -7.77 -5.23
CA ARG A 370 13.73 -6.83 -4.54
C ARG A 370 13.63 -5.41 -5.12
N LYS A 371 13.71 -5.27 -6.44
CA LYS A 371 13.61 -3.98 -7.14
C LYS A 371 12.27 -3.29 -6.88
N LYS A 372 11.18 -4.06 -6.83
CA LYS A 372 9.84 -3.54 -6.49
C LYS A 372 9.80 -2.96 -5.06
N ILE A 373 10.33 -3.68 -4.07
CA ILE A 373 10.38 -3.21 -2.67
C ILE A 373 11.21 -1.93 -2.56
N LEU A 374 12.38 -1.89 -3.19
CA LEU A 374 13.26 -0.73 -3.14
C LEU A 374 12.60 0.50 -3.76
N LYS A 375 11.91 0.34 -4.90
CA LYS A 375 11.13 1.42 -5.53
C LYS A 375 10.01 1.92 -4.63
N LEU A 376 9.27 1.03 -3.95
CA LEU A 376 8.21 1.41 -3.03
C LEU A 376 8.75 2.19 -1.81
N ASN A 377 9.90 1.77 -1.27
CA ASN A 377 10.55 2.48 -0.16
C ASN A 377 10.98 3.88 -0.56
N VAL A 378 11.62 4.04 -1.73
CA VAL A 378 12.01 5.35 -2.26
C VAL A 378 10.79 6.25 -2.50
N GLN A 379 9.70 5.70 -3.05
CA GLN A 379 8.45 6.46 -3.25
C GLN A 379 7.84 6.92 -1.93
N ARG A 380 7.77 6.03 -0.92
CA ARG A 380 7.27 6.38 0.41
C ARG A 380 8.10 7.47 1.07
N GLN A 381 9.42 7.36 1.02
CA GLN A 381 10.33 8.38 1.55
C GLN A 381 10.13 9.74 0.85
N LYS A 382 10.01 9.75 -0.48
CA LYS A 382 9.75 10.98 -1.24
C LYS A 382 8.43 11.62 -0.85
N GLN A 383 7.38 10.82 -0.64
CA GLN A 383 6.08 11.32 -0.22
C GLN A 383 6.16 11.95 1.18
N VAL A 384 6.73 11.26 2.17
CA VAL A 384 6.88 11.78 3.54
C VAL A 384 7.67 13.09 3.56
N VAL A 385 8.79 13.15 2.84
CA VAL A 385 9.59 14.39 2.75
C VAL A 385 8.82 15.50 2.03
N GLY A 386 8.02 15.18 1.02
CA GLY A 386 7.15 16.12 0.33
C GLY A 386 6.11 16.71 1.28
N GLU A 387 5.36 15.86 1.98
CA GLU A 387 4.32 16.26 2.95
C GLU A 387 4.91 17.15 4.07
N VAL A 388 6.10 16.83 4.58
CA VAL A 388 6.77 17.68 5.57
C VAL A 388 7.18 19.05 5.01
N ARG A 389 7.63 19.11 3.75
CA ARG A 389 8.04 20.36 3.09
C ARG A 389 6.85 21.26 2.73
N GLU A 390 5.75 20.64 2.31
CA GLU A 390 4.50 21.32 1.93
C GLU A 390 3.81 21.94 3.16
N GLY A 391 4.08 21.44 4.37
CA GLY A 391 3.40 21.86 5.58
C GLY A 391 2.01 21.21 5.70
N VAL A 392 1.19 21.71 6.64
CA VAL A 392 -0.17 21.17 6.83
C VAL A 392 -1.08 21.66 5.70
N THR A 393 -1.25 20.85 4.65
CA THR A 393 -2.08 21.19 3.48
C THR A 393 -3.51 20.67 3.58
N TYR A 394 -3.76 19.64 4.39
CA TYR A 394 -5.08 19.05 4.61
C TYR A 394 -5.21 18.47 6.01
N GLN A 395 -6.16 18.96 6.80
CA GLN A 395 -6.50 18.41 8.12
C GLN A 395 -7.99 18.04 8.14
N THR A 396 -8.31 16.89 8.73
CA THR A 396 -9.68 16.39 8.79
C THR A 396 -10.53 17.24 9.73
N ALA A 397 -11.75 17.61 9.32
CA ALA A 397 -12.76 18.29 10.14
C ALA A 397 -12.39 19.70 10.66
N VAL A 398 -11.45 20.39 10.00
CA VAL A 398 -11.09 21.80 10.30
C VAL A 398 -12.33 22.70 10.32
N ASP A 399 -13.30 22.43 9.45
CA ASP A 399 -14.52 23.22 9.28
C ASP A 399 -15.61 22.92 10.33
N ILE A 400 -15.50 21.81 11.07
CA ILE A 400 -16.57 21.29 11.95
C ILE A 400 -16.19 21.38 13.43
N LEU A 401 -14.90 21.24 13.75
CA LEU A 401 -14.43 21.32 15.13
C LEU A 401 -14.06 22.78 15.44
N PRO A 402 -14.64 23.40 16.48
CA PRO A 402 -14.21 24.70 16.96
C PRO A 402 -12.82 24.52 17.58
N THR A 403 -11.79 24.61 16.76
CA THR A 403 -10.43 24.77 17.27
C THR A 403 -10.35 26.19 17.77
N SER A 404 -9.83 26.40 18.98
CA SER A 404 -9.61 27.73 19.56
C SER A 404 -8.55 28.57 18.83
N ALA A 405 -8.25 28.24 17.57
CA ALA A 405 -7.49 29.09 16.70
C ALA A 405 -8.51 30.06 16.10
N ALA A 406 -8.25 31.36 16.28
CA ALA A 406 -8.99 32.44 15.66
C ALA A 406 -9.50 32.02 14.27
N ASP A 407 -10.79 32.27 14.00
CA ASP A 407 -11.42 32.05 12.69
C ASP A 407 -10.37 32.21 11.59
N ILE A 408 -10.12 31.15 10.83
CA ILE A 408 -9.23 31.20 9.66
C ILE A 408 -9.97 32.07 8.64
N THR A 409 -9.94 33.39 8.87
CA THR A 409 -10.60 34.42 8.06
C THR A 409 -9.94 34.52 6.69
N MET A 410 -8.75 33.94 6.54
CA MET A 410 -7.98 33.84 5.30
C MET A 410 -7.32 32.46 5.24
N ILE A 411 -7.67 31.65 4.23
CA ILE A 411 -6.84 30.52 3.82
C ILE A 411 -5.52 31.11 3.34
N SER A 412 -4.41 30.82 4.02
CA SER A 412 -3.09 31.24 3.55
C SER A 412 -2.91 30.73 2.12
N ALA A 413 -2.60 31.63 1.19
CA ALA A 413 -2.36 31.25 -0.20
C ALA A 413 -1.34 30.10 -0.24
N PRO A 414 -1.50 29.11 -1.14
CA PRO A 414 -0.52 28.04 -1.27
C PRO A 414 0.86 28.67 -1.41
N ILE A 415 1.80 28.20 -0.59
CA ILE A 415 3.12 28.82 -0.50
C ILE A 415 3.78 28.71 -1.88
N THR A 416 3.83 29.83 -2.58
CA THR A 416 4.27 29.84 -3.98
C THR A 416 5.78 29.91 -3.95
N ILE A 417 6.45 28.93 -4.56
CA ILE A 417 7.90 29.01 -4.73
C ILE A 417 8.17 30.24 -5.63
N PRO A 418 9.02 31.18 -5.21
CA PRO A 418 9.30 32.36 -6.03
C PRO A 418 9.82 31.94 -7.41
N ILE A 419 9.27 32.54 -8.47
CA ILE A 419 9.70 32.31 -9.85
C ILE A 419 11.12 32.87 -9.99
N LEU A 420 12.05 32.02 -10.41
CA LEU A 420 13.46 32.38 -10.51
C LEU A 420 13.79 32.77 -11.95
N ASN A 421 14.25 34.00 -12.12
CA ASN A 421 14.81 34.48 -13.38
C ASN A 421 16.34 34.47 -13.25
N SER A 422 17.02 33.93 -14.26
CA SER A 422 18.48 34.02 -14.35
C SER A 422 18.88 35.45 -14.71
N ILE A 423 19.86 35.99 -13.97
CA ILE A 423 20.45 37.30 -14.25
C ILE A 423 21.85 37.05 -14.79
N ASN A 424 22.23 37.72 -15.87
CA ASN A 424 23.62 37.75 -16.32
C ASN A 424 24.41 38.65 -15.35
N VAL A 425 25.41 38.07 -14.70
CA VAL A 425 26.24 38.75 -13.72
C VAL A 425 27.59 39.01 -14.39
N ASP A 426 27.95 40.29 -14.54
CA ASP A 426 29.29 40.67 -15.01
C ASP A 426 30.31 40.38 -13.90
N ASP A 427 31.38 39.68 -14.26
CA ASP A 427 32.39 39.21 -13.31
C ASP A 427 33.12 40.42 -12.69
N GLY A 428 33.05 40.56 -11.36
CA GLY A 428 33.66 41.66 -10.60
C GLY A 428 32.74 42.83 -10.22
N ALA A 429 31.49 42.88 -10.72
CA ALA A 429 30.56 43.99 -10.42
C ALA A 429 29.75 43.83 -9.11
N TYR A 430 29.82 42.67 -8.46
CA TYR A 430 28.97 42.32 -7.32
C TYR A 430 29.78 41.82 -6.12
N ALA A 431 29.43 42.30 -4.93
CA ALA A 431 29.93 41.73 -3.68
C ALA A 431 29.35 40.32 -3.48
N ARG A 432 30.22 39.37 -3.10
CA ARG A 432 29.85 37.98 -2.82
C ARG A 432 29.67 37.82 -1.33
N VAL A 433 28.44 37.63 -0.89
CA VAL A 433 28.08 37.44 0.52
C VAL A 433 27.64 36.00 0.70
N PHE A 434 28.27 35.25 1.60
CA PHE A 434 27.85 33.88 1.90
C PHE A 434 26.86 33.90 3.06
N PHE A 435 25.78 33.13 2.98
CA PHE A 435 24.76 33.09 4.03
C PHE A 435 24.22 31.68 4.24
N ASP A 436 23.67 31.47 5.43
CA ASP A 436 23.04 30.24 5.87
C ASP A 436 21.92 30.55 6.89
N LEU A 437 20.86 29.74 6.89
CA LEU A 437 19.73 29.89 7.80
C LEU A 437 19.50 28.64 8.63
N GLU A 438 19.43 28.81 9.94
CA GLU A 438 18.84 27.79 10.81
C GLU A 438 17.33 27.99 10.91
N THR A 439 16.57 26.91 10.83
CA THR A 439 15.09 26.96 10.76
C THR A 439 14.43 26.00 11.73
N SER A 440 13.18 26.29 12.07
CA SER A 440 12.44 25.49 13.06
C SER A 440 11.94 24.14 12.52
N SER A 441 11.95 23.93 11.19
CA SER A 441 11.65 22.65 10.54
C SER A 441 12.01 22.68 9.04
N LEU A 442 11.79 21.56 8.34
CA LEU A 442 11.92 21.50 6.87
C LEU A 442 10.73 22.11 6.10
N ALA A 443 9.67 22.53 6.80
CA ALA A 443 8.49 23.12 6.19
C ALA A 443 8.83 24.44 5.48
N MET A 444 7.99 24.88 4.54
CA MET A 444 8.21 26.15 3.84
C MET A 444 7.77 27.37 4.66
N ASP A 445 6.82 27.19 5.57
CA ASP A 445 6.33 28.21 6.51
C ASP A 445 7.02 28.14 7.88
N CYS A 446 8.16 27.45 7.99
CA CYS A 446 8.90 27.37 9.23
C CYS A 446 9.45 28.73 9.65
N ASP A 447 9.76 28.87 10.93
CA ASP A 447 10.46 30.05 11.44
C ASP A 447 11.94 29.97 11.06
N ILE A 448 12.53 31.11 10.69
CA ILE A 448 13.97 31.29 10.71
C ILE A 448 14.37 31.53 12.17
N LEU A 449 15.32 30.75 12.67
CA LEU A 449 15.84 30.80 14.04
C LEU A 449 17.20 31.49 14.13
N GLN A 450 17.94 31.53 13.03
CA GLN A 450 19.23 32.23 12.94
C GLN A 450 19.48 32.68 11.51
N ILE A 451 20.03 33.88 11.36
CA ILE A 451 20.56 34.39 10.10
C ILE A 451 22.05 34.59 10.28
N SER A 452 22.85 33.83 9.53
CA SER A 452 24.30 33.94 9.50
C SER A 452 24.75 34.35 8.12
N ALA A 453 25.60 35.37 8.02
CA ALA A 453 26.19 35.80 6.77
C ALA A 453 27.61 36.33 6.95
N ILE A 454 28.44 36.21 5.92
CA ILE A 454 29.81 36.68 5.92
C ILE A 454 30.17 37.36 4.60
N TYR A 455 30.85 38.50 4.70
CA TYR A 455 31.46 39.22 3.59
C TYR A 455 32.92 39.50 3.93
N ASN A 456 33.86 38.84 3.24
CA ASN A 456 35.27 38.81 3.61
C ASN A 456 35.43 38.42 5.09
N ASP A 457 35.94 39.31 5.94
CA ASP A 457 36.10 39.09 7.39
C ASP A 457 34.98 39.71 8.24
N ASN A 458 33.98 40.33 7.60
CA ASN A 458 32.85 40.92 8.29
C ASN A 458 31.73 39.87 8.47
N LEU A 459 31.43 39.53 9.73
CA LEU A 459 30.43 38.54 10.11
C LEU A 459 29.14 39.20 10.59
N PHE A 460 28.01 38.70 10.08
CA PHE A 460 26.69 38.92 10.64
C PHE A 460 26.17 37.60 11.21
N ASN A 461 25.74 37.62 12.47
CA ASN A 461 25.12 36.47 13.11
C ASN A 461 24.04 36.95 14.08
N GLN A 462 22.78 36.61 13.81
CA GLN A 462 21.63 37.04 14.61
C GLN A 462 20.69 35.87 14.86
N TYR A 463 20.46 35.56 16.15
CA TYR A 463 19.41 34.64 16.56
C TYR A 463 18.04 35.32 16.54
N VAL A 464 17.01 34.54 16.21
CA VAL A 464 15.65 35.00 15.98
C VAL A 464 14.69 34.27 16.92
N THR A 465 13.88 35.02 17.65
CA THR A 465 12.91 34.46 18.58
C THR A 465 11.83 33.69 17.80
N PRO A 466 11.64 32.39 18.07
CA PRO A 466 10.63 31.58 17.39
C PRO A 466 9.22 32.04 17.76
N THR A 467 8.34 32.04 16.76
CA THR A 467 6.89 32.25 16.89
C THR A 467 6.12 30.92 16.93
N LYS A 468 6.73 29.84 16.45
CA LYS A 468 6.20 28.47 16.38
C LYS A 468 7.09 27.50 17.15
N SER A 469 6.56 26.33 17.50
CA SER A 469 7.36 25.26 18.11
C SER A 469 8.46 24.78 17.17
N ILE A 470 9.66 24.53 17.71
CA ILE A 470 10.78 23.94 16.97
C ILE A 470 10.57 22.43 16.85
N ASN A 471 10.69 21.89 15.63
CA ASN A 471 10.62 20.47 15.39
C ASN A 471 11.82 19.77 16.04
N LYS A 472 11.59 18.64 16.71
CA LYS A 472 12.65 17.89 17.39
C LYS A 472 13.86 17.58 16.50
N TYR A 473 13.64 17.21 15.24
CA TYR A 473 14.73 16.93 14.29
C TYR A 473 15.49 18.19 13.91
N ALA A 474 14.82 19.35 13.80
CA ALA A 474 15.51 20.62 13.61
C ALA A 474 16.40 20.91 14.82
N SER A 475 15.88 20.79 16.05
CA SER A 475 16.69 20.96 17.26
C SER A 475 17.89 20.01 17.34
N GLU A 476 17.78 18.78 16.86
CA GLU A 476 18.90 17.82 16.82
C GLU A 476 19.99 18.22 15.83
N VAL A 477 19.64 18.93 14.74
CA VAL A 477 20.58 19.37 13.70
C VAL A 477 21.22 20.71 14.06
N THR A 478 20.44 21.65 14.57
CA THR A 478 20.85 23.06 14.76
C THR A 478 21.31 23.36 16.19
N GLY A 479 21.11 22.43 17.13
CA GLY A 479 21.32 22.66 18.56
C GLY A 479 20.35 23.67 19.19
N LEU A 480 19.38 24.22 18.42
CA LEU A 480 18.45 25.25 18.89
C LEU A 480 17.19 24.66 19.51
N THR A 481 16.88 25.10 20.72
CA THR A 481 15.73 24.67 21.52
C THR A 481 15.05 25.87 22.18
N VAL A 482 13.80 25.73 22.62
CA VAL A 482 13.13 26.73 23.46
C VAL A 482 13.05 26.20 24.89
N SER A 483 13.59 26.96 25.84
CA SER A 483 13.53 26.67 27.27
C SER A 483 13.06 27.91 28.01
N HIS A 484 12.01 27.78 28.84
CA HIS A 484 11.44 28.89 29.62
C HIS A 484 11.14 30.15 28.77
N ASN A 485 10.61 29.95 27.54
CA ASN A 485 10.33 30.98 26.54
C ASN A 485 11.55 31.71 25.96
N PHE A 486 12.77 31.25 26.23
CA PHE A 486 13.99 31.76 25.61
C PHE A 486 14.52 30.76 24.58
N LEU A 487 15.09 31.29 23.49
CA LEU A 487 15.86 30.49 22.56
C LEU A 487 17.18 30.11 23.23
N CYS A 488 17.52 28.82 23.16
CA CYS A 488 18.74 28.26 23.70
C CYS A 488 19.50 27.53 22.61
N TYR A 489 20.79 27.75 22.53
CA TYR A 489 21.73 27.04 21.69
C TYR A 489 22.57 26.09 22.56
N ASN A 490 22.49 24.79 22.30
CA ASN A 490 23.15 23.74 23.10
C ASN A 490 22.92 23.87 24.62
N GLY A 491 21.69 24.23 25.00
CA GLY A 491 21.27 24.41 26.40
C GLY A 491 21.60 25.77 27.02
N HIS A 492 22.35 26.63 26.33
CA HIS A 492 22.67 27.99 26.79
C HIS A 492 21.74 29.01 26.14
N ARG A 493 21.17 29.91 26.94
CA ARG A 493 20.35 31.02 26.43
C ARG A 493 21.17 31.88 25.47
N VAL A 494 20.59 32.20 24.33
CA VAL A 494 21.17 33.14 23.34
C VAL A 494 20.34 34.42 23.27
N ASP A 495 21.00 35.50 22.89
CA ASP A 495 20.33 36.77 22.64
C ASP A 495 19.63 36.73 21.28
N SER A 496 18.30 36.65 21.31
CA SER A 496 17.44 36.63 20.13
C SER A 496 16.57 37.87 20.05
N CYS A 497 16.27 38.32 18.84
CA CYS A 497 15.34 39.43 18.59
C CYS A 497 14.11 38.96 17.79
N LEU A 498 13.10 39.81 17.68
CA LEU A 498 11.91 39.52 16.88
C LEU A 498 12.26 39.30 15.40
N PRO A 499 11.52 38.45 14.66
CA PRO A 499 11.83 38.16 13.25
C PRO A 499 11.95 39.39 12.35
N GLN A 500 11.05 40.36 12.51
CA GLN A 500 11.11 41.61 11.76
C GLN A 500 12.40 42.41 12.06
N GLN A 501 12.77 42.49 13.34
CA GLN A 501 14.00 43.18 13.77
C GLN A 501 15.25 42.48 13.23
N ALA A 502 15.27 41.15 13.22
CA ALA A 502 16.40 40.38 12.69
C ALA A 502 16.61 40.66 11.21
N LEU A 503 15.52 40.69 10.42
CA LEU A 503 15.58 41.04 9.01
C LEU A 503 16.01 42.48 8.77
N GLN A 504 15.52 43.43 9.58
CA GLN A 504 15.96 44.84 9.52
C GLN A 504 17.45 44.98 9.83
N ASN A 505 17.95 44.30 10.87
CA ASN A 505 19.37 44.27 11.21
C ASN A 505 20.20 43.67 10.07
N PHE A 506 19.71 42.59 9.46
CA PHE A 506 20.38 41.95 8.33
C PHE A 506 20.43 42.86 7.10
N ILE A 507 19.31 43.49 6.75
CA ILE A 507 19.24 44.47 5.66
C ILE A 507 20.17 45.65 5.94
N PHE A 508 20.17 46.19 7.15
CA PHE A 508 21.06 47.27 7.55
C PHE A 508 22.54 46.87 7.39
N TRP A 509 22.91 45.67 7.85
CA TRP A 509 24.25 45.14 7.68
C TRP A 509 24.64 45.02 6.20
N LEU A 510 23.75 44.49 5.35
CA LEU A 510 23.97 44.41 3.90
C LEU A 510 24.17 45.78 3.24
N HIS A 511 23.45 46.80 3.69
CA HIS A 511 23.59 48.17 3.16
C HIS A 511 24.96 48.78 3.45
N ASN A 512 25.56 48.44 4.59
CA ASN A 512 26.88 48.90 5.02
C ASN A 512 28.05 48.20 4.29
N ILE A 513 27.77 47.19 3.46
CA ILE A 513 28.81 46.58 2.61
C ILE A 513 29.25 47.60 1.53
N PRO A 514 30.57 47.84 1.36
CA PRO A 514 31.12 48.81 0.42
C PRO A 514 31.08 48.29 -1.03
N SER A 515 29.86 48.12 -1.55
CA SER A 515 29.58 47.73 -2.93
C SER A 515 28.24 48.34 -3.38
N HIS A 516 28.05 48.60 -4.67
CA HIS A 516 26.76 49.05 -5.19
C HIS A 516 25.71 47.94 -5.23
N LYS A 517 26.10 46.71 -5.55
CA LYS A 517 25.22 45.54 -5.63
C LYS A 517 25.87 44.30 -5.04
N LEU A 518 25.05 43.37 -4.55
CA LEU A 518 25.53 42.11 -3.97
C LEU A 518 24.71 40.88 -4.41
N ILE A 519 25.35 39.71 -4.32
CA ILE A 519 24.74 38.39 -4.54
C ILE A 519 24.95 37.53 -3.31
N LEU A 520 23.88 36.87 -2.88
CA LEU A 520 23.90 35.95 -1.75
C LEU A 520 24.20 34.52 -2.21
N PHE A 521 25.25 33.93 -1.65
CA PHE A 521 25.70 32.56 -1.93
C PHE A 521 25.32 31.66 -0.77
N GLY A 522 24.59 30.58 -1.06
CA GLY A 522 24.27 29.56 -0.07
C GLY A 522 24.39 28.17 -0.65
N HIS A 523 24.49 27.15 0.20
CA HIS A 523 24.61 25.77 -0.24
C HIS A 523 23.25 25.07 -0.25
N ASN A 524 22.78 24.63 -1.43
CA ASN A 524 21.40 24.14 -1.60
C ASN A 524 20.32 25.21 -1.28
N CYS A 525 20.71 26.48 -1.26
CA CYS A 525 19.85 27.59 -0.85
C CYS A 525 18.65 27.79 -1.77
N ARG A 526 18.76 27.46 -3.07
CA ARG A 526 17.65 27.57 -4.03
C ARG A 526 16.44 26.74 -3.59
N ARG A 527 16.66 25.62 -2.91
CA ARG A 527 15.61 24.70 -2.45
C ARG A 527 15.22 24.92 -0.99
N PHE A 528 16.09 25.54 -0.20
CA PHE A 528 15.93 25.65 1.24
C PHE A 528 15.90 27.11 1.69
N ASP A 529 17.06 27.73 1.89
CA ASP A 529 17.22 29.03 2.54
C ASP A 529 16.51 30.16 1.79
N MET A 530 16.75 30.29 0.48
CA MET A 530 16.26 31.40 -0.33
C MET A 530 14.72 31.49 -0.28
N PRO A 531 13.94 30.42 -0.52
CA PRO A 531 12.49 30.49 -0.40
C PRO A 531 12.01 30.92 1.00
N ARG A 532 12.65 30.48 2.08
CA ARG A 532 12.25 30.87 3.46
C ARG A 532 12.55 32.34 3.67
N LEU A 533 13.77 32.78 3.36
CA LEU A 533 14.17 34.18 3.50
C LEU A 533 13.26 35.12 2.69
N VAL A 534 12.99 34.79 1.44
CA VAL A 534 12.12 35.62 0.57
C VAL A 534 10.69 35.66 1.11
N ASN A 535 10.14 34.52 1.55
CA ASN A 535 8.79 34.48 2.13
C ASN A 535 8.71 35.31 3.41
N THR A 536 9.69 35.21 4.30
CA THR A 536 9.72 35.99 5.55
C THR A 536 9.91 37.49 5.26
N LEU A 537 10.74 37.86 4.27
CA LEU A 537 10.88 39.25 3.81
C LEU A 537 9.56 39.80 3.24
N GLN A 538 8.81 39.01 2.48
CA GLN A 538 7.50 39.40 1.96
C GLN A 538 6.47 39.54 3.08
N GLN A 539 6.46 38.61 4.03
CA GLN A 539 5.56 38.62 5.19
C GLN A 539 5.72 39.90 6.03
N TYR A 540 6.94 40.39 6.19
CA TYR A 540 7.22 41.63 6.94
C TYR A 540 7.33 42.88 6.06
N HIS A 541 6.96 42.80 4.77
CA HIS A 541 7.01 43.90 3.80
C HIS A 541 8.41 44.53 3.63
N LEU A 542 9.47 43.75 3.80
CA LEU A 542 10.88 44.17 3.71
C LEU A 542 11.54 43.81 2.36
N ALA A 543 10.84 43.11 1.47
CA ALA A 543 11.38 42.63 0.20
C ALA A 543 11.89 43.77 -0.72
N ALA A 544 11.22 44.93 -0.72
CA ALA A 544 11.64 46.09 -1.50
C ALA A 544 13.00 46.64 -1.03
N SER A 545 13.11 46.94 0.27
CA SER A 545 14.36 47.43 0.88
C SER A 545 15.51 46.42 0.74
N PHE A 546 15.23 45.13 0.87
CA PHE A 546 16.23 44.09 0.63
C PHE A 546 16.75 44.11 -0.82
N SER A 547 15.85 44.31 -1.80
CA SER A 547 16.18 44.28 -3.23
C SER A 547 16.93 45.52 -3.72
N GLU A 548 17.04 46.58 -2.91
CA GLU A 548 17.85 47.77 -3.24
C GLU A 548 19.34 47.42 -3.39
N LYS A 549 19.83 46.53 -2.50
CA LYS A 549 21.23 46.09 -2.48
C LYS A 549 21.41 44.69 -3.07
N VAL A 550 20.50 43.76 -2.78
CA VAL A 550 20.60 42.35 -3.16
C VAL A 550 20.02 42.12 -4.54
N SER A 551 20.87 41.77 -5.50
CA SER A 551 20.45 41.52 -6.89
C SER A 551 20.00 40.08 -7.14
N GLY A 552 20.38 39.14 -6.28
CA GLY A 552 19.94 37.75 -6.42
C GLY A 552 20.69 36.77 -5.53
N PHE A 553 20.42 35.49 -5.77
CA PHE A 553 20.98 34.35 -5.04
C PHE A 553 21.76 33.43 -5.98
N THR A 554 22.81 32.79 -5.47
CA THR A 554 23.56 31.73 -6.14
C THR A 554 23.59 30.48 -5.27
N ASP A 555 23.16 29.35 -5.83
CA ASP A 555 23.25 28.04 -5.18
C ASP A 555 24.58 27.37 -5.52
N THR A 556 25.38 27.12 -4.51
CA THR A 556 26.71 26.51 -4.68
C THR A 556 26.66 25.00 -4.88
N LEU A 557 25.55 24.31 -4.55
CA LEU A 557 25.47 22.85 -4.67
C LEU A 557 25.60 22.37 -6.14
N PRO A 558 24.88 22.95 -7.13
CA PRO A 558 25.12 22.63 -8.54
C PRO A 558 26.55 22.91 -9.01
N LEU A 559 27.16 23.99 -8.51
CA LEU A 559 28.54 24.36 -8.84
C LEU A 559 29.53 23.28 -8.35
N PHE A 560 29.42 22.86 -7.10
CA PHE A 560 30.28 21.80 -6.56
C PHE A 560 30.05 20.44 -7.23
N ARG A 561 28.81 20.13 -7.63
CA ARG A 561 28.52 18.91 -8.40
C ARG A 561 29.18 18.92 -9.78
N ALA A 562 29.18 20.06 -10.45
CA ALA A 562 29.85 20.20 -11.74
C ALA A 562 31.38 20.14 -11.60
N LYS A 563 31.93 20.78 -10.56
CA LYS A 563 33.38 20.84 -10.33
C LYS A 563 33.98 19.53 -9.80
N PHE A 564 33.22 18.77 -9.02
CA PHE A 564 33.67 17.52 -8.38
C PHE A 564 32.67 16.38 -8.60
N PRO A 565 32.50 15.89 -9.84
CA PRO A 565 31.47 14.92 -10.18
C PRO A 565 31.66 13.55 -9.49
N ASP A 566 32.90 13.19 -9.17
CA ASP A 566 33.25 11.86 -8.63
C ASP A 566 33.04 11.73 -7.12
N LEU A 567 32.68 12.82 -6.42
CA LEU A 567 32.40 12.76 -4.98
C LEU A 567 31.10 12.00 -4.72
N LYS A 568 31.16 11.05 -3.78
CA LYS A 568 30.00 10.25 -3.34
C LYS A 568 28.90 11.11 -2.68
N SER A 569 29.26 12.26 -2.13
CA SER A 569 28.36 13.19 -1.46
C SER A 569 28.87 14.61 -1.62
N HIS A 570 27.94 15.52 -1.89
CA HIS A 570 28.17 16.97 -1.97
C HIS A 570 27.50 17.71 -0.82
N LYS A 571 27.30 17.05 0.34
CA LYS A 571 26.91 17.76 1.57
C LYS A 571 28.04 18.71 1.98
N GLN A 572 27.70 19.88 2.53
CA GLN A 572 28.67 20.90 2.94
C GLN A 572 29.75 20.35 3.89
N GLU A 573 29.37 19.60 4.92
CA GLU A 573 30.31 18.91 5.83
C GLU A 573 31.30 18.01 5.09
N GLN A 574 30.80 17.23 4.13
CA GLN A 574 31.64 16.31 3.35
C GLN A 574 32.55 17.06 2.39
N LEU A 575 32.09 18.17 1.80
CA LEU A 575 32.90 19.03 0.95
C LEU A 575 34.02 19.70 1.76
N ALA A 576 33.72 20.24 2.95
CA ALA A 576 34.72 20.81 3.85
C ALA A 576 35.77 19.76 4.26
N HIS A 577 35.33 18.59 4.68
CA HIS A 577 36.23 17.50 5.05
C HIS A 577 37.10 17.04 3.87
N THR A 578 36.51 16.85 2.69
CA THR A 578 37.22 16.25 1.56
C THR A 578 38.15 17.24 0.85
N ILE A 579 37.73 18.51 0.74
CA ILE A 579 38.47 19.54 -0.01
C ILE A 579 39.42 20.32 0.89
N LEU A 580 38.96 20.73 2.07
CA LEU A 580 39.70 21.60 2.98
C LEU A 580 40.43 20.82 4.09
N LYS A 581 40.20 19.50 4.19
CA LYS A 581 40.70 18.65 5.30
C LYS A 581 40.31 19.18 6.68
N SER A 582 39.18 19.89 6.75
CA SER A 582 38.65 20.48 7.98
C SER A 582 37.32 19.82 8.34
N THR A 583 37.12 19.52 9.63
CA THR A 583 35.81 19.13 10.16
C THR A 583 35.03 20.38 10.58
N TYR A 584 33.84 20.57 10.00
CA TYR A 584 32.89 21.57 10.47
C TYR A 584 32.09 20.95 11.62
N MET A 585 32.14 21.54 12.81
CA MET A 585 31.06 21.38 13.77
C MET A 585 29.96 22.31 13.26
N CYS A 586 28.80 21.75 12.91
CA CYS A 586 27.60 22.59 12.76
C CYS A 586 27.50 23.42 14.05
N PRO A 587 27.33 24.75 14.00
CA PRO A 587 26.79 25.42 15.16
C PRO A 587 25.49 24.67 15.52
#